data_AF-A0A9D9UBB2-F1
#
_entry.id   AF-A0A9D9UBB2-F1
#
_cell.length_a   1.000
_cell.length_b   1.000
_cell.length_c   1.000
_cell.angle_alpha   90.00
_cell.angle_beta   90.00
_cell.angle_gamma   90.00
#
_symmetry.space_group_name_H-M   'P 1'
#
loop_
_entity.id
_entity.type
_entity.pdbx_description
1 polymer ?
#
loop_
_entity_poly.entity_id
_entity_poly.type
_entity_poly.pdbx_seq_one_letter_code
_entity_poly.pdbx_strand_id
1 'polypeptide(L)'
;MSPSSPLSSLVPATSWLARYQRDWLAPDVIAGLTTAAVVIPKAMAYATIAGLPLQVGLYTAFVPLIVYAVLGSSATLSVSTTTTIAILTAAALGEALAAHPGVSLATAAATLTVLVGLMLMLARLLRLGGIARFISDPVLTGFKAGIGLVIVVDQLPKLLGLHIDKSGFLRDLLAIAGHIPEASLPTVLVAVASFAAIALMHRFTPRAPAPLVVVAGAIAASLLLGLADAGASVVGAVPAGLAAVTPPDRLLLV
;
A
#
# COMPACT_ATOMS: atom_id res chain seq x y z
N MET A 1 -15.42 -35.42 -1.22
CA MET A 1 -15.77 -34.41 -0.20
C MET A 1 -15.71 -35.07 1.17
N SER A 2 -14.63 -34.86 1.93
CA SER A 2 -14.57 -35.34 3.32
C SER A 2 -15.41 -34.42 4.21
N PRO A 3 -16.14 -34.94 5.20
CA PRO A 3 -16.98 -34.12 6.08
C PRO A 3 -16.09 -33.12 6.83
N SER A 4 -16.32 -31.82 6.61
CA SER A 4 -15.64 -30.73 7.31
C SER A 4 -16.05 -30.79 8.78
N SER A 5 -15.08 -31.03 9.68
CA SER A 5 -15.33 -30.89 11.12
C SER A 5 -15.79 -29.44 11.43
N PRO A 6 -16.60 -29.21 12.46
CA PRO A 6 -17.05 -27.86 12.85
C PRO A 6 -15.89 -26.89 13.18
N LEU A 7 -14.68 -27.41 13.44
CA LEU A 7 -13.46 -26.61 13.63
C LEU A 7 -12.87 -26.11 12.30
N SER A 8 -13.00 -26.87 11.22
CA SER A 8 -12.49 -26.48 9.90
C SER A 8 -13.31 -25.37 9.21
N SER A 9 -14.56 -25.15 9.66
CA SER A 9 -15.39 -24.02 9.21
C SER A 9 -15.11 -22.73 9.98
N LEU A 10 -14.53 -22.81 11.19
CA LEU A 10 -14.20 -21.67 12.05
C LEU A 10 -12.75 -21.18 11.86
N VAL A 11 -11.82 -22.10 11.66
CA VAL A 11 -10.40 -21.79 11.39
C VAL A 11 -9.93 -22.57 10.16
N PRO A 12 -10.08 -22.00 8.96
CA PRO A 12 -9.68 -22.64 7.69
C PRO A 12 -8.20 -23.07 7.68
N ALA A 13 -7.35 -22.43 8.48
CA ALA A 13 -5.93 -22.79 8.56
C ALA A 13 -5.66 -24.24 8.92
N THR A 14 -6.52 -24.84 9.76
CA THR A 14 -6.40 -26.24 10.15
C THR A 14 -6.49 -27.20 8.96
N SER A 15 -7.23 -26.80 7.92
CA SER A 15 -7.47 -27.64 6.74
C SER A 15 -6.28 -27.66 5.77
N TRP A 16 -5.62 -26.52 5.54
CA TRP A 16 -4.44 -26.47 4.68
C TRP A 16 -3.21 -27.02 5.41
N LEU A 17 -3.08 -26.75 6.71
CA LEU A 17 -1.97 -27.24 7.51
C LEU A 17 -1.97 -28.77 7.60
N ALA A 18 -3.15 -29.39 7.73
CA ALA A 18 -3.30 -30.85 7.73
C ALA A 18 -2.93 -31.50 6.38
N ARG A 19 -2.98 -30.74 5.28
CA ARG A 19 -2.64 -31.21 3.92
C ARG A 19 -1.25 -30.77 3.47
N TYR A 20 -0.51 -30.05 4.32
CA TYR A 20 0.77 -29.45 3.98
C TYR A 20 1.86 -30.52 3.87
N GLN A 21 2.52 -30.58 2.73
CA GLN A 21 3.62 -31.51 2.47
C GLN A 21 4.95 -30.83 2.78
N ARG A 22 5.89 -31.57 3.39
CA ARG A 22 7.21 -31.01 3.75
C ARG A 22 7.99 -30.53 2.53
N ASP A 23 7.79 -31.17 1.39
CA ASP A 23 8.44 -30.81 0.13
C ASP A 23 8.03 -29.41 -0.38
N TRP A 24 6.91 -28.85 0.12
CA TRP A 24 6.47 -27.49 -0.22
C TRP A 24 7.18 -26.40 0.59
N LEU A 25 7.86 -26.75 1.69
CA LEU A 25 8.46 -25.76 2.58
C LEU A 25 9.51 -24.90 1.87
N ALA A 26 10.43 -25.53 1.13
CA ALA A 26 11.48 -24.82 0.41
C ALA A 26 10.91 -23.87 -0.68
N PRO A 27 10.05 -24.33 -1.61
CA PRO A 27 9.47 -23.42 -2.61
C PRO A 27 8.58 -22.34 -1.99
N ASP A 28 7.82 -22.64 -0.92
CA ASP A 28 6.97 -21.64 -0.25
C ASP A 28 7.79 -20.57 0.47
N VAL A 29 8.91 -20.94 1.10
CA VAL A 29 9.82 -19.96 1.72
C VAL A 29 10.41 -19.04 0.66
N ILE A 30 10.85 -19.58 -0.48
CA ILE A 30 11.37 -18.77 -1.58
C ILE A 30 10.27 -17.85 -2.14
N ALA A 31 9.06 -18.37 -2.36
CA ALA A 31 7.92 -17.58 -2.83
C ALA A 31 7.52 -16.49 -1.83
N GLY A 32 7.53 -16.80 -0.53
CA GLY A 32 7.25 -15.87 0.55
C GLY A 32 8.29 -14.74 0.62
N LEU A 33 9.58 -15.08 0.57
CA LEU A 33 10.67 -14.09 0.57
C LEU A 33 10.63 -13.19 -0.67
N THR A 34 10.41 -13.76 -1.86
CA THR A 34 10.29 -12.97 -3.09
C THR A 34 9.04 -12.09 -3.09
N THR A 35 7.93 -12.56 -2.53
CA THR A 35 6.71 -11.75 -2.36
C THR A 35 6.93 -10.63 -1.36
N ALA A 36 7.54 -10.92 -0.20
CA ALA A 36 7.84 -9.94 0.83
C ALA A 36 8.76 -8.83 0.31
N ALA A 37 9.78 -9.20 -0.48
CA ALA A 37 10.69 -8.27 -1.15
C ALA A 37 9.96 -7.22 -2.01
N VAL A 38 8.83 -7.57 -2.63
CA VAL A 38 8.04 -6.65 -3.46
C VAL A 38 6.96 -5.95 -2.66
N VAL A 39 6.29 -6.65 -1.74
CA VAL A 39 5.16 -6.14 -0.97
C VAL A 39 5.58 -5.07 0.03
N ILE A 40 6.74 -5.23 0.70
CA ILE A 40 7.18 -4.30 1.74
C ILE A 40 7.41 -2.89 1.17
N PRO A 41 8.25 -2.67 0.13
CA PRO A 41 8.42 -1.34 -0.46
C PRO A 41 7.11 -0.76 -1.02
N LYS A 42 6.29 -1.62 -1.62
CA LYS A 42 5.00 -1.23 -2.20
C LYS A 42 4.01 -0.71 -1.15
N ALA A 43 3.85 -1.43 -0.04
CA ALA A 43 2.95 -1.03 1.03
C ALA A 43 3.41 0.27 1.72
N MET A 44 4.72 0.46 1.89
CA MET A 44 5.30 1.71 2.37
C MET A 44 4.98 2.87 1.43
N ALA A 45 5.18 2.70 0.12
CA ALA A 45 4.80 3.72 -0.87
C ALA A 45 3.31 4.05 -0.78
N TYR A 46 2.44 3.05 -0.63
CA TYR A 46 0.99 3.23 -0.48
C TYR A 46 0.59 3.98 0.79
N ALA A 47 1.29 3.81 1.90
CA ALA A 47 1.05 4.64 3.08
C ALA A 47 1.28 6.13 2.77
N THR A 48 2.34 6.46 2.02
CA THR A 48 2.58 7.86 1.60
C THR A 48 1.56 8.39 0.61
N ILE A 49 0.89 7.51 -0.15
CA ILE A 49 -0.23 7.91 -1.03
C ILE A 49 -1.47 8.18 -0.18
N ALA A 50 -1.70 7.38 0.86
CA ALA A 50 -2.77 7.60 1.84
C ALA A 50 -2.56 8.85 2.74
N GLY A 51 -1.45 9.58 2.58
CA GLY A 51 -1.07 10.67 3.47
C GLY A 51 -0.66 10.21 4.88
N LEU A 52 -0.40 8.92 5.06
CA LEU A 52 -0.04 8.33 6.35
C LEU A 52 1.48 8.19 6.51
N PRO A 53 1.99 8.14 7.76
CA PRO A 53 3.39 7.84 8.00
C PRO A 53 3.83 6.52 7.36
N LEU A 54 5.06 6.47 6.84
CA LEU A 54 5.58 5.33 6.07
C LEU A 54 5.45 3.99 6.80
N GLN A 55 5.70 3.97 8.12
CA GLN A 55 5.63 2.77 8.94
C GLN A 55 4.24 2.11 8.96
N VAL A 56 3.16 2.87 8.66
CA VAL A 56 1.82 2.29 8.51
C VAL A 56 1.77 1.27 7.37
N GLY A 57 2.58 1.48 6.33
CA GLY A 57 2.75 0.51 5.24
C GLY A 57 3.31 -0.83 5.72
N LEU A 58 4.25 -0.81 6.67
CA LEU A 58 4.79 -2.04 7.27
C LEU A 58 3.72 -2.78 8.09
N TYR A 59 2.94 -2.05 8.89
CA TYR A 59 1.87 -2.65 9.70
C TYR A 59 0.78 -3.28 8.82
N THR A 60 0.39 -2.60 7.75
CA THR A 60 -0.64 -3.07 6.81
C THR A 60 -0.15 -4.16 5.86
N ALA A 61 1.16 -4.33 5.68
CA ALA A 61 1.73 -5.48 4.98
C ALA A 61 1.80 -6.74 5.88
N PHE A 62 2.01 -6.56 7.18
CA PHE A 62 2.28 -7.66 8.11
C PHE A 62 1.01 -8.19 8.79
N VAL A 63 0.25 -7.32 9.47
CA VAL A 63 -0.87 -7.74 10.33
C VAL A 63 -2.00 -8.40 9.53
N PRO A 64 -2.50 -7.81 8.42
CA PRO A 64 -3.56 -8.45 7.62
C PRO A 64 -3.13 -9.79 7.02
N LEU A 65 -1.85 -9.96 6.70
CA LEU A 65 -1.33 -11.20 6.15
C LEU A 65 -1.38 -12.34 7.17
N ILE A 66 -0.99 -12.08 8.43
CA ILE A 66 -1.11 -13.06 9.52
C ILE A 66 -2.58 -13.43 9.76
N VAL A 67 -3.45 -12.42 9.85
CA VAL A 67 -4.89 -12.64 10.04
C VAL A 67 -5.45 -13.48 8.88
N TYR A 68 -5.06 -13.19 7.63
CA TYR A 68 -5.48 -13.95 6.47
C TYR A 68 -4.89 -15.37 6.43
N ALA A 69 -3.65 -15.59 6.88
CA ALA A 69 -3.07 -16.93 6.95
C ALA A 69 -3.87 -17.87 7.88
N VAL A 70 -4.51 -17.31 8.92
CA VAL A 70 -5.34 -18.05 9.88
C VAL A 70 -6.79 -18.21 9.39
N LEU A 71 -7.39 -17.13 8.90
CA LEU A 71 -8.83 -17.05 8.58
C LEU A 71 -9.15 -17.24 7.09
N GLY A 72 -8.15 -17.16 6.21
CA GLY A 72 -8.30 -17.22 4.77
C GLY A 72 -8.58 -18.62 4.26
N SER A 73 -9.43 -18.72 3.24
CA SER A 73 -9.81 -20.00 2.64
C SER A 73 -8.84 -20.49 1.56
N SER A 74 -7.94 -19.63 1.06
CA SER A 74 -6.95 -19.97 0.05
C SER A 74 -5.53 -19.85 0.60
N ALA A 75 -4.76 -20.93 0.50
CA ALA A 75 -3.37 -21.00 0.95
C ALA A 75 -2.38 -20.27 0.03
N THR A 76 -2.78 -19.94 -1.20
CA THR A 76 -1.91 -19.28 -2.20
C THR A 76 -2.19 -17.80 -2.38
N LEU A 77 -3.26 -17.28 -1.76
CA LEU A 77 -3.61 -15.86 -1.88
C LEU A 77 -2.79 -15.02 -0.89
N SER A 78 -2.05 -14.06 -1.41
CA SER A 78 -1.41 -13.02 -0.59
C SER A 78 -2.31 -11.80 -0.50
N VAL A 79 -2.66 -11.38 0.71
CA VAL A 79 -3.43 -10.16 0.96
C VAL A 79 -2.49 -9.04 1.40
N SER A 80 -2.63 -7.88 0.77
CA SER A 80 -1.87 -6.68 1.12
C SER A 80 -2.64 -5.43 0.67
N THR A 81 -2.05 -4.25 0.88
CA THR A 81 -2.60 -2.97 0.45
C THR A 81 -2.53 -2.81 -1.08
N THR A 82 -3.41 -1.97 -1.61
CA THR A 82 -3.45 -1.61 -3.03
C THR A 82 -3.47 -0.10 -3.18
N THR A 83 -3.00 0.41 -4.32
CA THR A 83 -3.03 1.85 -4.58
C THR A 83 -4.44 2.42 -4.52
N THR A 84 -5.43 1.66 -5.00
CA THR A 84 -6.85 2.03 -4.93
C THR A 84 -7.30 2.31 -3.52
N ILE A 85 -7.01 1.40 -2.58
CA ILE A 85 -7.38 1.58 -1.17
C ILE A 85 -6.64 2.78 -0.59
N ALA A 86 -5.36 2.97 -0.93
CA ALA A 86 -4.58 4.10 -0.45
C ALA A 86 -5.13 5.46 -0.90
N ILE A 87 -5.50 5.62 -2.17
CA ILE A 87 -6.08 6.87 -2.71
C ILE A 87 -7.44 7.15 -2.07
N LEU A 88 -8.31 6.14 -1.98
CA LEU A 88 -9.62 6.31 -1.35
C LEU A 88 -9.50 6.63 0.14
N THR A 89 -8.51 6.05 0.82
CA THR A 89 -8.17 6.38 2.21
C THR A 89 -7.70 7.82 2.32
N ALA A 90 -6.81 8.29 1.42
CA ALA A 90 -6.36 9.68 1.40
C ALA A 90 -7.52 10.66 1.27
N ALA A 91 -8.45 10.39 0.34
CA ALA A 91 -9.63 11.22 0.12
C ALA A 91 -10.53 11.27 1.36
N ALA A 92 -10.86 10.10 1.93
CA ALA A 92 -11.70 10.02 3.13
C ALA A 92 -11.07 10.71 4.35
N LEU A 93 -9.75 10.55 4.54
CA LEU A 93 -9.03 11.23 5.62
C LEU A 93 -8.97 12.74 5.40
N GLY A 94 -8.75 13.19 4.17
CA GLY A 94 -8.75 14.61 3.81
C GLY A 94 -10.09 15.28 4.13
N GLU A 95 -11.19 14.64 3.75
CA GLU A 95 -12.55 15.12 4.06
C GLU A 95 -12.81 15.15 5.58
N ALA A 96 -12.46 14.07 6.29
CA ALA A 96 -12.68 13.99 7.74
C ALA A 96 -11.89 15.04 8.53
N LEU A 97 -10.63 15.28 8.16
CA LEU A 97 -9.77 16.27 8.81
C LEU A 97 -10.17 17.71 8.48
N ALA A 98 -10.67 17.97 7.26
CA ALA A 98 -11.22 19.27 6.90
C ALA A 98 -12.49 19.60 7.69
N ALA A 99 -13.35 18.60 7.91
CA ALA A 99 -14.57 18.74 8.72
C ALA A 99 -14.28 18.87 10.22
N HIS A 100 -13.21 18.22 10.72
CA HIS A 100 -12.86 18.18 12.14
C HIS A 100 -11.38 18.50 12.39
N PRO A 101 -10.97 19.79 12.33
CA PRO A 101 -9.56 20.20 12.41
C PRO A 101 -8.81 19.83 13.69
N GLY A 102 -9.52 19.43 14.76
CA GLY A 102 -8.94 19.00 16.03
C GLY A 102 -8.62 17.51 16.14
N VAL A 103 -9.01 16.70 15.15
CA VAL A 103 -8.81 15.25 15.19
C VAL A 103 -7.42 14.91 14.63
N SER A 104 -6.69 14.04 15.33
CA SER A 104 -5.39 13.57 14.84
C SER A 104 -5.56 12.64 13.63
N LEU A 105 -4.62 12.70 12.70
CA LEU A 105 -4.59 11.80 11.53
C LEU A 105 -4.63 10.32 11.94
N ALA A 106 -3.94 9.94 13.02
CA ALA A 106 -3.94 8.57 13.53
C ALA A 106 -5.33 8.14 14.03
N THR A 107 -6.03 9.05 14.70
CA THR A 107 -7.40 8.81 15.18
C THR A 107 -8.38 8.69 14.01
N ALA A 108 -8.29 9.57 13.02
CA ALA A 108 -9.12 9.49 11.81
C ALA A 108 -8.89 8.18 11.05
N ALA A 109 -7.64 7.76 10.89
CA ALA A 109 -7.28 6.49 10.26
C ALA A 109 -7.78 5.27 11.05
N ALA A 110 -7.69 5.30 12.38
CA ALA A 110 -8.24 4.26 13.24
C ALA A 110 -9.77 4.17 13.11
N THR A 111 -10.48 5.30 13.17
CA THR A 111 -11.94 5.34 12.98
C THR A 111 -12.36 4.80 11.62
N LEU A 112 -11.72 5.27 10.54
CA LEU A 112 -12.00 4.81 9.19
C LEU A 112 -11.79 3.30 9.06
N THR A 113 -10.68 2.77 9.61
CA THR A 113 -10.37 1.35 9.57
C THR A 113 -11.43 0.52 10.29
N VAL A 114 -11.88 0.97 11.47
CA VAL A 114 -12.94 0.31 12.24
C VAL A 114 -14.27 0.36 11.49
N LEU A 115 -14.67 1.52 10.96
CA LEU A 115 -15.90 1.69 10.19
C LEU A 115 -15.92 0.78 8.96
N VAL A 116 -14.85 0.77 8.17
CA VAL A 116 -14.73 -0.09 6.99
C VAL A 116 -14.79 -1.57 7.42
N GLY A 117 -14.11 -1.95 8.50
CA GLY A 117 -14.18 -3.32 9.04
C GLY A 117 -15.61 -3.72 9.44
N LEU A 118 -16.32 -2.85 10.16
CA LEU A 118 -17.72 -3.05 10.55
C LEU A 118 -18.63 -3.18 9.31
N MET A 119 -18.47 -2.30 8.33
CA MET A 119 -19.22 -2.34 7.08
C MET A 119 -18.96 -3.63 6.29
N LEU A 120 -17.71 -4.11 6.22
CA LEU A 120 -17.37 -5.37 5.58
C LEU A 120 -17.97 -6.57 6.32
N MET A 121 -17.99 -6.55 7.65
CA MET A 121 -18.66 -7.57 8.45
C MET A 121 -20.18 -7.57 8.24
N LEU A 122 -20.80 -6.38 8.20
CA LEU A 122 -22.22 -6.24 7.89
C LEU A 122 -22.55 -6.71 6.47
N ALA A 123 -21.73 -6.35 5.49
CA ALA A 123 -21.87 -6.81 4.11
C ALA A 123 -21.76 -8.34 4.00
N ARG A 124 -20.89 -8.97 4.78
CA ARG A 124 -20.80 -10.43 4.88
C ARG A 124 -22.08 -11.03 5.49
N LEU A 125 -22.61 -10.44 6.56
CA LEU A 125 -23.85 -10.90 7.22
C LEU A 125 -25.04 -10.82 6.25
N LEU A 126 -25.12 -9.74 5.48
CA LEU A 126 -26.12 -9.53 4.43
C LEU A 126 -25.83 -10.32 3.14
N ARG A 127 -24.75 -11.12 3.10
CA ARG A 127 -24.33 -11.93 1.94
C ARG A 127 -24.14 -11.12 0.65
N LEU A 128 -23.73 -9.85 0.76
CA LEU A 128 -23.55 -8.94 -0.39
C LEU A 128 -22.38 -9.33 -1.31
N GLY A 129 -21.60 -10.37 -0.98
CA GLY A 129 -20.54 -10.88 -1.85
C GLY A 129 -21.04 -11.35 -3.22
N GLY A 130 -22.31 -11.75 -3.33
CA GLY A 130 -22.94 -12.02 -4.62
C GLY A 130 -23.16 -10.77 -5.47
N ILE A 131 -23.42 -9.63 -4.83
CA ILE A 131 -23.69 -8.36 -5.50
C ILE A 131 -22.43 -7.82 -6.19
N ALA A 132 -21.28 -7.99 -5.56
CA ALA A 132 -19.99 -7.57 -6.13
C ALA A 132 -19.69 -8.24 -7.50
N ARG A 133 -20.33 -9.36 -7.83
CA ARG A 133 -20.20 -10.03 -9.14
C ARG A 133 -20.99 -9.35 -10.26
N PHE A 134 -21.92 -8.45 -9.94
CA PHE A 134 -22.69 -7.69 -10.93
C PHE A 134 -22.01 -6.37 -11.35
N ILE A 135 -20.82 -6.07 -10.81
CA ILE A 135 -20.03 -4.94 -11.30
C ILE A 135 -19.52 -5.32 -12.70
N SER A 136 -19.94 -4.55 -13.70
CA SER A 136 -19.59 -4.85 -15.08
C SER A 136 -18.11 -4.58 -15.38
N ASP A 137 -17.52 -5.36 -16.29
CA ASP A 137 -16.13 -5.20 -16.72
C ASP A 137 -15.82 -3.79 -17.25
N PRO A 138 -16.72 -3.10 -17.99
CA PRO A 138 -16.50 -1.71 -18.41
C PRO A 138 -16.35 -0.75 -17.23
N VAL A 139 -17.13 -0.93 -16.15
CA VAL A 139 -17.04 -0.09 -14.95
C VAL A 139 -15.68 -0.30 -14.26
N LEU A 140 -15.25 -1.55 -14.09
CA LEU A 140 -13.95 -1.87 -13.51
C LEU A 140 -12.80 -1.33 -14.38
N THR A 141 -12.95 -1.39 -15.71
CA THR A 141 -11.95 -0.88 -16.65
C THR A 141 -11.83 0.65 -16.56
N GLY A 142 -12.96 1.37 -16.59
CA GLY A 142 -12.99 2.82 -16.43
C GLY A 142 -12.43 3.27 -15.07
N PHE A 143 -12.80 2.57 -14.00
CA PHE A 143 -12.27 2.84 -12.66
C PHE A 143 -10.75 2.64 -12.56
N LYS A 144 -10.22 1.52 -13.11
CA LYS A 144 -8.77 1.28 -13.16
C LYS A 144 -8.03 2.34 -13.98
N ALA A 145 -8.60 2.77 -15.11
CA ALA A 145 -8.02 3.82 -15.94
C ALA A 145 -7.98 5.17 -15.19
N GLY A 146 -9.08 5.54 -14.53
CA GLY A 146 -9.15 6.77 -13.72
C GLY A 146 -8.15 6.76 -12.56
N ILE A 147 -8.07 5.65 -11.83
CA ILE A 147 -7.06 5.49 -10.77
C ILE A 147 -5.65 5.56 -11.33
N GLY A 148 -5.39 4.96 -12.49
CA GLY A 148 -4.08 5.05 -13.16
C GLY A 148 -3.65 6.50 -13.37
N LEU A 149 -4.58 7.36 -13.81
CA LEU A 149 -4.31 8.79 -14.00
C LEU A 149 -4.04 9.51 -12.67
N VAL A 150 -4.85 9.25 -11.64
CA VAL A 150 -4.65 9.82 -10.30
C VAL A 150 -3.29 9.42 -9.73
N ILE A 151 -2.89 8.16 -9.89
CA ILE A 151 -1.56 7.66 -9.44
C ILE A 151 -0.44 8.46 -10.09
N VAL A 152 -0.49 8.66 -11.41
CA VAL A 152 0.55 9.39 -12.14
C VAL A 152 0.67 10.81 -11.60
N VAL A 153 -0.45 11.52 -11.43
CA VAL A 153 -0.45 12.89 -10.89
C VAL A 153 0.03 12.92 -9.44
N ASP A 154 -0.32 11.94 -8.62
CA ASP A 154 0.12 11.86 -7.22
C ASP A 154 1.60 11.55 -7.05
N GLN A 155 2.22 10.85 -8.01
CA GLN A 155 3.65 10.53 -7.95
C GLN A 155 4.53 11.60 -8.60
N LEU A 156 4.00 12.41 -9.51
CA LEU A 156 4.77 13.39 -10.27
C LEU A 156 5.53 14.40 -9.38
N PRO A 157 4.93 15.01 -8.32
CA PRO A 157 5.65 15.88 -7.41
C PRO A 157 6.84 15.18 -6.74
N LYS A 158 6.65 13.92 -6.32
CA LYS A 158 7.69 13.14 -5.62
C LYS A 158 8.88 12.83 -6.54
N LEU A 159 8.62 12.56 -7.82
CA LEU A 159 9.66 12.32 -8.83
C LEU A 159 10.43 13.61 -9.19
N LEU A 160 9.77 14.76 -9.07
CA LEU A 160 10.37 16.08 -9.31
C LEU A 160 11.02 16.68 -8.06
N GLY A 161 10.82 16.09 -6.88
CA GLY A 161 11.28 16.63 -5.60
C GLY A 161 10.50 17.86 -5.14
N LEU A 162 9.25 17.99 -5.57
CA LEU A 162 8.35 19.11 -5.25
C LEU A 162 7.45 18.77 -4.06
N HIS A 163 7.13 19.77 -3.26
CA HIS A 163 6.09 19.72 -2.23
C HIS A 163 4.88 20.51 -2.71
N ILE A 164 3.72 19.85 -2.80
CA ILE A 164 2.46 20.51 -3.19
C ILE A 164 1.39 20.22 -2.14
N ASP A 165 0.55 21.22 -1.88
CA ASP A 165 -0.66 21.03 -1.09
C ASP A 165 -1.73 20.36 -1.93
N LYS A 166 -2.22 19.21 -1.46
CA LYS A 166 -3.24 18.43 -2.14
C LYS A 166 -4.58 19.17 -2.12
N SER A 167 -5.10 19.47 -3.30
CA SER A 167 -6.35 20.24 -3.46
C SER A 167 -7.28 19.70 -4.55
N GLY A 168 -6.98 18.51 -5.06
CA GLY A 168 -7.80 17.76 -6.01
C GLY A 168 -7.16 17.69 -7.40
N PHE A 169 -7.53 16.66 -8.16
CA PHE A 169 -6.82 16.23 -9.37
C PHE A 169 -6.41 17.37 -10.34
N LEU A 170 -7.34 18.23 -10.76
CA LEU A 170 -7.03 19.32 -11.71
C LEU A 170 -6.16 20.41 -11.07
N ARG A 171 -6.39 20.73 -9.80
CA ARG A 171 -5.62 21.76 -9.09
C ARG A 171 -4.20 21.30 -8.83
N ASP A 172 -4.04 20.04 -8.45
CA ASP A 172 -2.74 19.38 -8.30
C ASP A 172 -1.97 19.41 -9.62
N LEU A 173 -2.62 19.12 -10.75
CA LEU A 173 -1.97 19.15 -12.08
C LEU A 173 -1.46 20.56 -12.43
N LEU A 174 -2.28 21.59 -12.21
CA LEU A 174 -1.89 22.99 -12.42
C LEU A 174 -0.77 23.43 -11.47
N ALA A 175 -0.85 23.03 -10.20
CA ALA A 175 0.17 23.30 -9.20
C ALA A 175 1.51 22.67 -9.60
N ILE A 176 1.50 21.41 -10.04
CA ILE A 176 2.71 20.73 -10.52
C ILE A 176 3.31 21.49 -11.69
N ALA A 177 2.50 21.87 -12.69
CA ALA A 177 2.96 22.61 -13.86
C ALA A 177 3.60 23.96 -13.48
N GLY A 178 3.03 24.67 -12.50
CA GLY A 178 3.58 25.93 -12.01
C GLY A 178 4.91 25.80 -11.26
N HIS A 179 5.11 24.70 -10.53
CA HIS A 179 6.32 24.48 -9.71
C HIS A 179 7.41 23.68 -10.44
N ILE A 180 7.26 23.34 -11.73
CA ILE A 180 8.32 22.67 -12.52
C ILE A 180 9.69 23.38 -12.40
N PRO A 181 9.79 24.73 -12.43
CA PRO A 181 11.08 25.41 -12.28
C PRO A 181 11.78 25.16 -10.94
N GLU A 182 11.05 24.72 -9.91
CA GLU A 182 11.55 24.45 -8.56
C GLU A 182 11.98 22.99 -8.37
N ALA A 183 11.93 22.17 -9.44
CA ALA A 183 12.25 20.76 -9.37
C ALA A 183 13.70 20.51 -8.93
N SER A 184 13.88 19.56 -8.03
CA SER A 184 15.19 19.12 -7.56
C SER A 184 15.85 18.22 -8.60
N LEU A 185 16.85 18.75 -9.30
CA LEU A 185 17.63 18.00 -10.28
C LEU A 185 18.21 16.67 -9.72
N PRO A 186 18.79 16.63 -8.50
CA PRO A 186 19.21 15.36 -7.87
C PRO A 186 18.07 14.34 -7.76
N THR A 187 16.88 14.78 -7.32
CA THR A 187 15.72 13.90 -7.18
C THR A 187 15.28 13.33 -8.54
N VAL A 188 15.24 14.19 -9.57
CA VAL A 188 14.89 13.78 -10.93
C VAL A 188 15.90 12.78 -11.49
N LEU A 189 17.21 12.99 -11.27
CA LEU A 189 18.26 12.06 -11.69
C LEU A 189 18.10 10.69 -11.02
N VAL A 190 17.83 10.66 -9.71
CA VAL A 190 17.56 9.42 -8.97
C VAL A 190 16.31 8.73 -9.53
N ALA A 191 15.24 9.47 -9.81
CA ALA A 191 14.02 8.93 -10.39
C ALA A 191 14.27 8.29 -11.77
N VAL A 192 14.92 9.02 -12.69
CA VAL A 192 15.24 8.53 -14.04
C VAL A 192 16.17 7.31 -13.98
N ALA A 193 17.21 7.35 -13.15
CA ALA A 193 18.13 6.23 -12.96
C ALA A 193 17.41 5.00 -12.39
N SER A 194 16.47 5.20 -11.45
CA SER A 194 15.66 4.13 -10.89
C SER A 194 14.75 3.49 -11.94
N PHE A 195 14.06 4.30 -12.77
CA PHE A 195 13.25 3.77 -13.87
C PHE A 195 14.08 2.99 -14.89
N ALA A 196 15.23 3.53 -15.29
CA ALA A 196 16.14 2.86 -16.20
C ALA A 196 16.64 1.52 -15.63
N ALA A 197 17.02 1.50 -14.35
CA ALA A 197 17.46 0.28 -13.67
C ALA A 197 16.34 -0.76 -13.59
N ILE A 198 15.10 -0.37 -13.25
CA ILE A 198 13.95 -1.28 -13.25
C ILE A 198 13.69 -1.85 -14.65
N ALA A 199 13.71 -1.01 -15.69
CA ALA A 199 13.48 -1.44 -17.06
C ALA A 199 14.59 -2.41 -17.54
N LEU A 200 15.85 -2.09 -17.22
CA LEU A 200 17.00 -2.93 -17.54
C LEU A 200 16.91 -4.28 -16.84
N MET A 201 16.58 -4.31 -15.55
CA MET A 201 16.40 -5.54 -14.79
C MET A 201 15.23 -6.39 -15.32
N HIS A 202 14.12 -5.76 -15.73
CA HIS A 202 13.03 -6.51 -16.38
C HIS A 202 13.48 -7.16 -17.69
N ARG A 203 14.40 -6.52 -18.43
CA ARG A 203 14.92 -7.05 -19.69
C ARG A 203 15.94 -8.17 -19.48
N PHE A 204 16.88 -8.00 -18.55
CA PHE A 204 18.05 -8.87 -18.41
C PHE A 204 17.96 -9.87 -17.25
N THR A 205 17.22 -9.53 -16.19
CA THR A 205 17.06 -10.37 -14.98
C THR A 205 15.60 -10.42 -14.51
N PRO A 206 14.65 -10.91 -15.34
CA PRO A 206 13.20 -10.84 -15.05
C PRO A 206 12.76 -11.61 -13.81
N ARG A 207 13.61 -12.49 -13.26
CA ARG A 207 13.33 -13.25 -12.02
C ARG A 207 13.73 -12.51 -10.74
N ALA A 208 14.52 -11.45 -10.85
CA ALA A 208 14.96 -10.69 -9.68
C ALA A 208 13.86 -9.70 -9.23
N PRO A 209 13.72 -9.44 -7.91
CA PRO A 209 12.78 -8.43 -7.41
C PRO A 209 13.33 -7.03 -7.69
N ALA A 210 13.21 -6.57 -8.95
CA ALA A 210 13.80 -5.33 -9.44
C ALA A 210 13.50 -4.11 -8.55
N PRO A 211 12.26 -3.88 -8.06
CA PRO A 211 11.98 -2.76 -7.15
C PRO A 211 12.82 -2.80 -5.86
N LEU A 212 13.01 -3.97 -5.27
CA LEU A 212 13.81 -4.11 -4.04
C LEU A 212 15.28 -3.81 -4.30
N VAL A 213 15.83 -4.36 -5.38
CA VAL A 213 17.24 -4.16 -5.74
C VAL A 213 17.52 -2.69 -6.03
N VAL A 214 16.62 -2.03 -6.75
CA VAL A 214 16.75 -0.59 -7.06
C VAL A 214 16.62 0.26 -5.80
N VAL A 215 15.69 -0.04 -4.89
CA VAL A 215 15.57 0.65 -3.61
C VAL A 215 16.84 0.45 -2.75
N ALA A 216 17.34 -0.78 -2.63
CA ALA A 216 18.57 -1.06 -1.87
C ALA A 216 19.79 -0.35 -2.47
N GLY A 217 19.91 -0.36 -3.80
CA GLY A 217 20.96 0.37 -4.51
C GLY A 217 20.86 1.88 -4.34
N ALA A 218 19.65 2.44 -4.39
CA ALA A 218 19.41 3.86 -4.16
C ALA A 218 19.72 4.28 -2.72
N ILE A 219 19.39 3.44 -1.73
CA ILE A 219 19.76 3.68 -0.32
C ILE A 219 21.28 3.68 -0.17
N ALA A 220 21.97 2.68 -0.72
CA ALA A 220 23.43 2.60 -0.68
C ALA A 220 24.07 3.82 -1.36
N ALA A 221 23.60 4.20 -2.55
CA ALA A 221 24.07 5.38 -3.26
C ALA A 221 23.81 6.68 -2.46
N SER A 222 22.64 6.79 -1.80
CA SER A 222 22.31 7.94 -0.96
C SER A 222 23.26 8.11 0.22
N LEU A 223 23.60 7.00 0.88
CA LEU A 223 24.55 6.99 2.00
C LEU A 223 25.99 7.27 1.56
N LEU A 224 26.42 6.73 0.41
CA LEU A 224 27.80 6.86 -0.07
C LEU A 224 28.08 8.21 -0.75
N LEU A 225 27.08 8.80 -1.41
CA LEU A 225 27.22 10.04 -2.19
C LEU A 225 26.67 11.27 -1.45
N GLY A 226 26.08 11.11 -0.26
CA GLY A 226 25.48 12.22 0.49
C GLY A 226 24.33 12.88 -0.26
N LEU A 227 23.47 12.09 -0.92
CA LEU A 227 22.42 12.65 -1.79
C LEU A 227 21.43 13.55 -1.03
N ALA A 228 21.22 13.30 0.26
CA ALA A 228 20.42 14.17 1.12
C ALA A 228 21.01 15.59 1.20
N ASP A 229 22.33 15.69 1.40
CA ASP A 229 23.05 16.98 1.46
C ASP A 229 23.11 17.66 0.08
N ALA A 230 23.06 16.87 -0.99
CA ALA A 230 22.98 17.37 -2.36
C ALA A 230 21.58 17.90 -2.74
N GLY A 231 20.59 17.84 -1.85
CA GLY A 231 19.23 18.33 -2.09
C GLY A 231 18.27 17.31 -2.72
N ALA A 232 18.60 16.02 -2.68
CA ALA A 232 17.66 14.96 -3.03
C ALA A 232 16.64 14.74 -1.91
N SER A 233 15.37 14.54 -2.27
CA SER A 233 14.35 14.19 -1.27
C SER A 233 14.60 12.79 -0.70
N VAL A 234 14.72 12.70 0.62
CA VAL A 234 14.92 11.43 1.33
C VAL A 234 13.79 11.17 2.31
N VAL A 235 13.51 9.88 2.53
CA VAL A 235 12.44 9.41 3.44
C VAL A 235 12.69 9.80 4.90
N GLY A 236 13.95 10.00 5.29
CA GLY A 236 14.33 10.34 6.66
C GLY A 236 14.25 9.14 7.61
N ALA A 237 14.24 9.44 8.92
CA ALA A 237 14.19 8.41 9.96
C ALA A 237 12.79 7.79 10.06
N VAL A 238 12.70 6.47 9.96
CA VAL A 238 11.46 5.72 10.18
C VAL A 238 11.45 5.26 11.65
N PRO A 239 10.46 5.67 12.47
CA PRO A 239 10.38 5.27 13.87
C PRO A 239 10.33 3.75 14.00
N ALA A 240 11.20 3.20 14.85
CA ALA A 240 11.19 1.79 15.20
C ALA A 240 10.19 1.53 16.34
N GLY A 241 9.44 0.43 16.26
CA GLY A 241 8.52 0.00 17.31
C GLY A 241 7.20 -0.51 16.76
N LEU A 242 6.36 -1.03 17.65
CA LEU A 242 4.97 -1.37 17.33
C LEU A 242 4.12 -0.10 17.35
N ALA A 243 3.07 -0.07 16.52
CA ALA A 243 2.09 1.01 16.55
C ALA A 243 1.46 1.11 17.95
N ALA A 244 1.39 2.32 18.50
CA ALA A 244 0.51 2.57 19.63
C ALA A 244 -0.94 2.31 19.21
N VAL A 245 -1.71 1.63 20.06
CA VAL A 245 -3.13 1.36 19.79
C VAL A 245 -3.91 2.66 19.98
N THR A 246 -4.36 3.26 18.89
CA THR A 246 -5.21 4.46 18.90
C THR A 246 -6.68 4.04 18.84
N PRO A 247 -7.51 4.41 19.84
CA PRO A 247 -8.94 4.12 19.78
C PRO A 247 -9.63 4.99 18.72
N PRO A 248 -10.70 4.49 18.07
CA PRO A 248 -11.52 5.30 17.18
C PRO A 248 -12.24 6.41 17.96
N ASP A 249 -12.38 7.58 17.36
CA ASP A 249 -13.15 8.70 17.91
C ASP A 249 -14.63 8.59 17.55
N ARG A 250 -15.49 8.82 18.55
CA ARG A 250 -16.95 8.85 18.39
C ARG A 250 -17.43 10.06 17.61
N LEU A 251 -16.70 11.16 17.61
CA LEU A 251 -17.06 12.38 16.86
C LEU A 251 -17.09 12.14 15.35
N LEU A 252 -16.28 11.20 14.86
CA LEU A 252 -16.23 10.81 13.45
C LEU A 252 -17.23 9.70 13.08
N LEU A 253 -18.05 9.24 14.02
CA LEU A 253 -19.06 8.19 13.79
C LEU A 253 -20.46 8.75 13.46
N VAL A 254 -20.65 10.07 13.58
CA VAL A 254 -21.91 10.80 13.36
C VAL A 254 -21.80 11.62 12.09
#